data_AF-A0A7S0G2Y3-F1
#
_entry.id   AF-A0A7S0G2Y3-F1
#
_cell.length_a   1.000
_cell.length_b   1.000
_cell.length_c   1.000
_cell.angle_alpha   90.00
_cell.angle_beta   90.00
_cell.angle_gamma   90.00
#
_symmetry.space_group_name_H-M   'P 1'
#
loop_
_entity.id
_entity.type
_entity.pdbx_description
1 polymer ?
#
loop_
_entity_poly.entity_id
_entity_poly.type
_entity_poly.pdbx_seq_one_letter_code
_entity_poly.pdbx_strand_id
1 'polypeptide(L)'
;SEEEEGSPVASKNTTIVAMQVWSSLCGFCNDPTDLYEQIMGVGSLIAPNLNAEDPTIKHFAVKALRNLAQSTGNSLSSEKDKKTYSRFLKKILPSLLKGTQNSSVQKREEHLACITDCLAANHSDAAIASNFLKRALKNVLEYSSGNVQGSDSARSSLDIAMAIAKSYALERDSSELLLFYKTLLPHLQDPSDTSIQKKAYKALAQFLQLELVSIPDDLVAHLEEAADSTGVGSKASRLFCIQILLEKLLVESLYESTCRFIAEIILYSRDASMKTRDHANK
;
A
#
# COMPACT_ATOMS: atom_id res chain seq x y z
N SER A 1 -45.51 33.43 1.07
CA SER A 1 -44.06 33.59 0.83
C SER A 1 -43.23 32.67 1.73
N GLU A 2 -43.76 31.54 2.19
CA GLU A 2 -43.09 30.64 3.16
C GLU A 2 -42.58 29.34 2.51
N GLU A 3 -42.92 29.06 1.25
CA GLU A 3 -42.51 27.81 0.57
C GLU A 3 -41.06 27.84 0.05
N GLU A 4 -40.44 29.02 -0.13
CA GLU A 4 -39.06 29.12 -0.62
C GLU A 4 -37.99 29.01 0.50
N GLU A 5 -38.32 29.32 1.76
CA GLU A 5 -37.37 29.19 2.90
C GLU A 5 -37.28 27.77 3.48
N GLY A 6 -38.30 26.92 3.27
CA GLY A 6 -38.33 25.54 3.77
C GLY A 6 -37.44 24.56 2.99
N SER A 7 -37.22 24.80 1.69
CA SER A 7 -36.41 23.96 0.79
C SER A 7 -34.93 23.83 1.22
N PRO A 8 -34.19 24.92 1.53
CA PRO A 8 -32.80 24.82 1.94
C PRO A 8 -32.63 24.18 3.34
N VAL A 9 -33.59 24.36 4.25
CA VAL A 9 -33.54 23.74 5.59
C VAL A 9 -33.84 22.25 5.51
N ALA A 10 -34.84 21.84 4.72
CA ALA A 10 -35.15 20.42 4.48
C ALA A 10 -34.00 19.68 3.78
N SER A 11 -33.34 20.33 2.80
CA SER A 11 -32.16 19.79 2.11
C SER A 11 -30.97 19.60 3.06
N LYS A 12 -30.70 20.58 3.93
CA LYS A 12 -29.65 20.48 4.96
C LYS A 12 -29.96 19.36 5.96
N ASN A 13 -31.19 19.25 6.43
CA ASN A 13 -31.59 18.19 7.36
C ASN A 13 -31.44 16.79 6.72
N THR A 14 -31.83 16.65 5.45
CA THR A 14 -31.65 15.39 4.70
C THR A 14 -30.18 15.01 4.59
N THR A 15 -29.30 15.99 4.34
CA THR A 15 -27.85 15.78 4.26
C THR A 15 -27.27 15.34 5.60
N ILE A 16 -27.69 15.97 6.70
CA ILE A 16 -27.27 15.61 8.07
C ILE A 16 -27.69 14.17 8.40
N VAL A 17 -28.94 13.80 8.12
CA VAL A 17 -29.45 12.45 8.35
C VAL A 17 -28.66 11.43 7.51
N ALA A 18 -28.40 11.72 6.24
CA ALA A 18 -27.58 10.86 5.39
C ALA A 18 -26.17 10.64 5.97
N MET A 19 -25.52 11.69 6.47
CA MET A 19 -24.20 11.60 7.12
C MET A 19 -24.25 10.78 8.42
N GLN A 20 -25.31 10.92 9.22
CA GLN A 20 -25.50 10.12 10.45
C GLN A 20 -25.68 8.64 10.13
N VAL A 21 -26.42 8.30 9.07
CA VAL A 21 -26.58 6.92 8.59
C VAL A 21 -25.22 6.35 8.17
N TRP A 22 -24.43 7.10 7.40
CA TRP A 22 -23.08 6.69 7.00
C TRP A 22 -22.11 6.51 8.17
N SER A 23 -22.15 7.41 9.15
CA SER A 23 -21.35 7.27 10.37
C SER A 23 -21.74 6.02 11.16
N SER A 24 -23.05 5.76 11.27
CA SER A 24 -23.59 4.58 11.96
C SER A 24 -23.23 3.27 11.26
N LEU A 25 -23.12 3.27 9.92
CA LEU A 25 -22.68 2.11 9.13
C LEU A 25 -21.34 1.56 9.60
N CYS A 26 -20.39 2.43 9.98
CA CYS A 26 -19.10 1.99 10.50
C CYS A 26 -19.25 1.16 11.79
N GLY A 27 -20.22 1.51 12.63
CA GLY A 27 -20.56 0.76 13.85
C GLY A 27 -21.22 -0.58 13.54
N PHE A 28 -22.16 -0.62 12.59
CA PHE A 28 -22.77 -1.89 12.15
C PHE A 28 -21.76 -2.84 11.49
N CYS A 29 -20.71 -2.30 10.89
CA CYS A 29 -19.64 -3.07 10.26
C CYS A 29 -18.57 -3.55 11.26
N ASN A 30 -18.68 -3.22 12.55
CA ASN A 30 -17.73 -3.60 13.58
C ASN A 30 -18.23 -4.85 14.31
N ASP A 31 -17.60 -5.99 14.03
CA ASP A 31 -17.97 -7.33 14.53
C ASP A 31 -19.45 -7.70 14.33
N PRO A 32 -19.97 -7.66 13.08
CA PRO A 32 -21.36 -8.02 12.81
C PRO A 32 -21.62 -9.50 13.05
N THR A 33 -22.79 -9.82 13.61
CA THR A 33 -23.22 -11.19 13.89
C THR A 33 -23.71 -11.94 12.65
N ASP A 34 -24.12 -11.22 11.61
CA ASP A 34 -24.69 -11.71 10.35
C ASP A 34 -23.74 -11.52 9.14
N LEU A 35 -22.43 -11.41 9.42
CA LEU A 35 -21.38 -11.05 8.47
C LEU A 35 -21.53 -11.71 7.10
N TYR A 36 -21.45 -13.04 7.03
CA TYR A 36 -21.45 -13.76 5.75
C TYR A 36 -22.82 -13.81 5.06
N GLU A 37 -23.90 -13.51 5.77
CA GLU A 37 -25.25 -13.41 5.19
C GLU A 37 -25.42 -12.09 4.42
N GLN A 38 -24.91 -10.98 4.98
CA GLN A 38 -25.14 -9.63 4.45
C GLN A 38 -23.93 -9.00 3.75
N ILE A 39 -22.72 -9.57 3.85
CA ILE A 39 -21.48 -8.95 3.32
C ILE A 39 -21.58 -8.58 1.84
N MET A 40 -22.28 -9.37 1.03
CA MET A 40 -22.50 -9.06 -0.39
C MET A 40 -23.45 -7.88 -0.60
N GLY A 41 -24.49 -7.76 0.24
CA GLY A 41 -25.41 -6.64 0.24
C GLY A 41 -24.70 -5.35 0.65
N VAL A 42 -24.01 -5.39 1.78
CA VAL A 42 -23.21 -4.26 2.29
C VAL A 42 -22.10 -3.88 1.31
N GLY A 43 -21.42 -4.84 0.70
CA GLY A 43 -20.44 -4.58 -0.35
C GLY A 43 -21.03 -3.92 -1.59
N SER A 44 -22.27 -4.23 -1.94
CA SER A 44 -22.97 -3.57 -3.05
C SER A 44 -23.26 -2.10 -2.75
N LEU A 45 -23.51 -1.77 -1.47
CA LEU A 45 -23.71 -0.41 -1.01
C LEU A 45 -22.38 0.37 -0.91
N ILE A 46 -21.32 -0.25 -0.40
CA ILE A 46 -20.02 0.39 -0.17
C ILE A 46 -19.27 0.64 -1.49
N ALA A 47 -19.25 -0.35 -2.41
CA ALA A 47 -18.45 -0.30 -3.63
C ALA A 47 -18.53 1.00 -4.46
N PRO A 48 -19.73 1.55 -4.76
CA PRO A 48 -19.84 2.81 -5.51
C PRO A 48 -19.34 4.02 -4.70
N ASN A 49 -19.51 3.99 -3.38
CA ASN A 49 -19.21 5.10 -2.49
C ASN A 49 -17.71 5.23 -2.14
N LEU A 50 -16.91 4.20 -2.40
CA LEU A 50 -15.44 4.26 -2.31
C LEU A 50 -14.82 5.30 -3.26
N ASN A 51 -15.55 5.68 -4.31
CA ASN A 51 -15.13 6.67 -5.29
C ASN A 51 -16.05 7.90 -5.33
N ALA A 52 -16.88 8.10 -4.31
CA ALA A 52 -17.77 9.25 -4.23
C ALA A 52 -17.02 10.59 -4.32
N GLU A 53 -17.70 11.60 -4.84
CA GLU A 53 -17.20 12.97 -4.89
C GLU A 53 -17.07 13.55 -3.48
N ASP A 54 -18.04 13.26 -2.60
CA ASP A 54 -18.00 13.66 -1.20
C ASP A 54 -16.88 12.91 -0.44
N PRO A 55 -15.84 13.61 0.04
CA PRO A 55 -14.74 13.01 0.79
C PRO A 55 -15.18 12.35 2.10
N THR A 56 -16.27 12.82 2.70
CA THR A 56 -16.81 12.33 3.98
C THR A 56 -17.45 10.97 3.78
N ILE A 57 -18.27 10.83 2.73
CA ILE A 57 -18.88 9.55 2.34
C ILE A 57 -17.78 8.54 2.00
N LYS A 58 -16.76 8.97 1.25
CA LYS A 58 -15.60 8.12 0.92
C LYS A 58 -14.89 7.61 2.17
N HIS A 59 -14.62 8.48 3.13
CA HIS A 59 -14.01 8.11 4.41
C HIS A 59 -14.84 7.07 5.16
N PHE A 60 -16.15 7.30 5.33
CA PHE A 60 -17.02 6.33 6.00
C PHE A 60 -17.13 5.01 5.24
N ALA A 61 -17.16 5.02 3.91
CA ALA A 61 -17.18 3.81 3.10
C ALA A 61 -15.91 2.97 3.27
N VAL A 62 -14.73 3.60 3.28
CA VAL A 62 -13.43 2.91 3.49
C VAL A 62 -13.32 2.40 4.92
N LYS A 63 -13.74 3.18 5.91
CA LYS A 63 -13.74 2.79 7.32
C LYS A 63 -14.68 1.63 7.60
N ALA A 64 -15.91 1.68 7.08
CA ALA A 64 -16.86 0.57 7.20
C ALA A 64 -16.30 -0.72 6.57
N LEU A 65 -15.71 -0.62 5.38
CA LEU A 65 -15.06 -1.75 4.72
C LEU A 65 -13.91 -2.33 5.56
N ARG A 66 -13.08 -1.46 6.15
CA ARG A 66 -11.97 -1.87 6.99
C ARG A 66 -12.44 -2.62 8.24
N ASN A 67 -13.49 -2.13 8.90
CA ASN A 67 -14.09 -2.81 10.05
C ASN A 67 -14.62 -4.20 9.67
N LEU A 68 -15.30 -4.33 8.52
CA LEU A 68 -15.75 -5.63 8.02
C LEU A 68 -14.57 -6.59 7.78
N ALA A 69 -13.50 -6.10 7.16
CA ALA A 69 -12.32 -6.90 6.88
C ALA A 69 -11.64 -7.41 8.16
N GLN A 70 -11.50 -6.55 9.16
CA GLN A 70 -10.96 -6.93 10.47
C GLN A 70 -11.86 -7.96 11.17
N SER A 71 -13.18 -7.74 11.11
CA SER A 71 -14.17 -8.67 11.68
C SER A 71 -14.12 -10.06 11.02
N THR A 72 -13.88 -10.12 9.69
CA THR A 72 -13.71 -11.39 8.97
C THR A 72 -12.45 -12.16 9.37
N GLY A 73 -11.39 -11.47 9.82
CA GLY A 73 -10.17 -12.12 10.29
C GLY A 73 -10.35 -12.91 11.59
N ASN A 74 -11.29 -12.50 12.43
CA ASN A 74 -11.51 -13.07 13.77
C ASN A 74 -12.52 -14.24 13.80
N SER A 75 -13.27 -14.46 12.71
CA SER A 75 -14.35 -15.45 12.66
C SER A 75 -13.89 -16.81 12.18
N LEU A 76 -14.42 -17.89 12.78
CA LEU A 76 -14.23 -19.28 12.34
C LEU A 76 -15.06 -19.52 11.08
N SER A 77 -14.41 -19.67 9.93
CA SER A 77 -15.10 -19.65 8.63
C SER A 77 -15.23 -21.01 7.97
N SER A 78 -16.43 -21.30 7.47
CA SER A 78 -16.70 -22.42 6.57
C SER A 78 -16.09 -22.19 5.17
N GLU A 79 -15.88 -23.26 4.40
CA GLU A 79 -15.52 -23.16 2.97
C GLU A 79 -16.53 -22.34 2.16
N LYS A 80 -17.81 -22.33 2.56
CA LYS A 80 -18.83 -21.47 1.96
C LYS A 80 -18.52 -20.00 2.18
N ASP A 81 -18.09 -19.64 3.39
CA ASP A 81 -17.82 -18.26 3.81
C ASP A 81 -16.58 -17.72 3.11
N LYS A 82 -15.53 -18.53 2.96
CA LYS A 82 -14.35 -18.20 2.14
C LYS A 82 -14.74 -17.87 0.70
N LYS A 83 -15.62 -18.67 0.09
CA LYS A 83 -16.10 -18.42 -1.28
C LYS A 83 -16.94 -17.14 -1.39
N THR A 84 -17.75 -16.83 -0.39
CA THR A 84 -18.53 -15.59 -0.32
C THR A 84 -17.60 -14.38 -0.18
N TYR A 85 -16.61 -14.48 0.70
CA TYR A 85 -15.61 -13.42 0.91
C TYR A 85 -14.76 -13.18 -0.34
N SER A 86 -14.31 -14.23 -1.01
CA SER A 86 -13.58 -14.13 -2.30
C SER A 86 -14.40 -13.37 -3.37
N ARG A 87 -15.71 -13.63 -3.47
CA ARG A 87 -16.60 -12.88 -4.37
C ARG A 87 -16.75 -11.42 -3.96
N PHE A 88 -16.88 -11.17 -2.66
CA PHE A 88 -16.92 -9.82 -2.12
C PHE A 88 -15.65 -9.03 -2.45
N LEU A 89 -14.47 -9.59 -2.22
CA LEU A 89 -13.18 -8.97 -2.55
C LEU A 89 -13.06 -8.66 -4.04
N LYS A 90 -13.43 -9.60 -4.92
CA LYS A 90 -13.42 -9.39 -6.38
C LYS A 90 -14.29 -8.21 -6.81
N LYS A 91 -15.36 -7.92 -6.07
CA LYS A 91 -16.25 -6.78 -6.32
C LYS A 91 -15.68 -5.47 -5.79
N ILE A 92 -15.10 -5.49 -4.59
CA ILE A 92 -14.70 -4.29 -3.84
C ILE A 92 -13.30 -3.79 -4.22
N LEU A 93 -12.32 -4.68 -4.31
CA LEU A 93 -10.91 -4.32 -4.53
C LEU A 93 -10.69 -3.46 -5.79
N PRO A 94 -11.32 -3.73 -6.95
CA PRO A 94 -11.17 -2.86 -8.11
C PRO A 94 -11.55 -1.40 -7.84
N SER A 95 -12.65 -1.18 -7.10
CA SER A 95 -13.12 0.16 -6.72
C SER A 95 -12.20 0.82 -5.70
N LEU A 96 -11.73 0.06 -4.69
CA LEU A 96 -10.82 0.55 -3.66
C LEU A 96 -9.45 0.95 -4.25
N LEU A 97 -8.91 0.14 -5.16
CA LEU A 97 -7.65 0.41 -5.86
C LEU A 97 -7.74 1.67 -6.72
N LYS A 98 -8.82 1.81 -7.50
CA LYS A 98 -9.09 3.03 -8.27
C LYS A 98 -9.19 4.25 -7.34
N GLY A 99 -9.87 4.12 -6.21
CA GLY A 99 -9.98 5.17 -5.21
C GLY A 99 -8.62 5.57 -4.63
N THR A 100 -7.74 4.59 -4.40
CA THR A 100 -6.37 4.80 -3.89
C THR A 100 -5.49 5.57 -4.87
N GLN A 101 -5.57 5.23 -6.17
CA GLN A 101 -4.84 5.91 -7.24
C GLN A 101 -5.29 7.37 -7.41
N ASN A 102 -6.57 7.65 -7.22
CA ASN A 102 -7.14 9.00 -7.35
C ASN A 102 -7.08 9.83 -6.06
N SER A 103 -6.62 9.25 -4.94
CA SER A 103 -6.59 9.93 -3.64
C SER A 103 -5.31 10.72 -3.44
N SER A 104 -5.42 11.82 -2.69
CA SER A 104 -4.25 12.58 -2.25
C SER A 104 -3.35 11.74 -1.35
N VAL A 105 -2.06 12.09 -1.27
CA VAL A 105 -1.05 11.35 -0.49
C VAL A 105 -1.46 11.15 0.97
N GLN A 106 -2.09 12.14 1.60
CA GLN A 106 -2.50 12.10 3.01
C GLN A 106 -3.67 11.15 3.26
N LYS A 107 -4.62 11.03 2.32
CA LYS A 107 -5.80 10.16 2.46
C LYS A 107 -5.54 8.73 1.97
N ARG A 108 -4.43 8.54 1.23
CA ARG A 108 -4.04 7.24 0.67
C ARG A 108 -3.74 6.20 1.76
N GLU A 109 -3.19 6.61 2.89
CA GLU A 109 -2.81 5.71 3.98
C GLU A 109 -4.00 4.89 4.51
N GLU A 110 -5.18 5.51 4.65
CA GLU A 110 -6.39 4.82 5.09
C GLU A 110 -6.84 3.76 4.08
N HIS A 111 -6.78 4.07 2.78
CA HIS A 111 -7.13 3.12 1.73
C HIS A 111 -6.13 1.95 1.68
N LEU A 112 -4.83 2.23 1.82
CA LEU A 112 -3.79 1.21 1.84
C LEU A 112 -3.96 0.27 3.04
N ALA A 113 -4.25 0.80 4.23
CA ALA A 113 -4.56 -0.01 5.39
C ALA A 113 -5.80 -0.88 5.17
N CYS A 114 -6.84 -0.32 4.53
CA CYS A 114 -8.04 -1.07 4.14
C CYS A 114 -7.72 -2.21 3.15
N ILE A 115 -6.85 -1.98 2.15
CA ILE A 115 -6.38 -3.02 1.22
C ILE A 115 -5.66 -4.13 1.98
N THR A 116 -4.74 -3.77 2.88
CA THR A 116 -4.01 -4.72 3.72
C THR A 116 -4.98 -5.58 4.52
N ASP A 117 -5.92 -4.95 5.25
CA ASP A 117 -6.87 -5.66 6.12
C ASP A 117 -7.82 -6.57 5.32
N CYS A 118 -8.30 -6.12 4.14
CA CYS A 118 -9.14 -6.92 3.25
C CYS A 118 -8.45 -8.19 2.74
N LEU A 119 -7.14 -8.13 2.53
CA LEU A 119 -6.36 -9.27 2.05
C LEU A 119 -5.77 -10.10 3.20
N ALA A 120 -5.56 -9.51 4.37
CA ALA A 120 -5.01 -10.20 5.54
C ALA A 120 -6.05 -11.06 6.26
N ALA A 121 -7.35 -10.81 6.06
CA ALA A 121 -8.40 -11.69 6.57
C ALA A 121 -8.10 -13.14 6.17
N ASN A 122 -8.21 -14.08 7.13
CA ASN A 122 -7.82 -15.52 7.13
C ASN A 122 -8.23 -16.36 5.89
N HIS A 123 -8.90 -15.76 4.93
CA HIS A 123 -9.67 -16.37 3.86
C HIS A 123 -9.49 -15.68 2.51
N SER A 124 -8.54 -14.74 2.38
CA SER A 124 -8.26 -14.17 1.08
C SER A 124 -7.60 -15.23 0.19
N ASP A 125 -8.12 -15.37 -1.02
CA ASP A 125 -7.57 -16.25 -2.03
C ASP A 125 -6.26 -15.62 -2.53
N ALA A 126 -5.13 -16.32 -2.35
CA ALA A 126 -3.81 -15.86 -2.80
C ALA A 126 -3.81 -15.49 -4.29
N ALA A 127 -4.68 -16.11 -5.11
CA ALA A 127 -4.85 -15.75 -6.51
C ALA A 127 -5.42 -14.33 -6.69
N ILE A 128 -6.27 -13.85 -5.78
CA ILE A 128 -6.78 -12.47 -5.79
C ILE A 128 -5.62 -11.51 -5.52
N ALA A 129 -4.85 -11.74 -4.46
CA ALA A 129 -3.69 -10.92 -4.12
C ALA A 129 -2.66 -10.90 -5.26
N SER A 130 -2.35 -12.07 -5.83
CA SER A 130 -1.44 -12.23 -6.97
C SER A 130 -1.88 -11.42 -8.19
N ASN A 131 -3.17 -11.50 -8.57
CA ASN A 131 -3.70 -10.78 -9.72
C ASN A 131 -3.63 -9.25 -9.54
N PHE A 132 -4.00 -8.75 -8.36
CA PHE A 132 -3.95 -7.32 -8.09
C PHE A 132 -2.52 -6.80 -7.94
N LEU A 133 -1.61 -7.59 -7.37
CA LEU A 133 -0.19 -7.27 -7.33
C LEU A 133 0.38 -7.17 -8.75
N LYS A 134 0.19 -8.20 -9.59
CA LYS A 134 0.62 -8.20 -10.99
C LYS A 134 0.09 -6.98 -11.76
N ARG A 135 -1.16 -6.59 -11.52
CA ARG A 135 -1.75 -5.39 -12.11
C ARG A 135 -1.07 -4.11 -11.63
N ALA A 136 -0.78 -3.98 -10.34
CA ALA A 136 -0.06 -2.82 -9.79
C ALA A 136 1.36 -2.73 -10.37
N LEU A 137 2.09 -3.83 -10.44
CA LEU A 137 3.43 -3.88 -11.02
C LEU A 137 3.42 -3.55 -12.51
N LYS A 138 2.42 -4.04 -13.25
CA LYS A 138 2.25 -3.70 -14.67
C LYS A 138 2.16 -2.19 -14.89
N ASN A 139 1.38 -1.48 -14.07
CA ASN A 139 1.27 -0.02 -14.18
C ASN A 139 2.62 0.69 -13.94
N VAL A 140 3.44 0.18 -13.02
CA VAL A 140 4.79 0.71 -12.74
C VAL A 140 5.72 0.50 -13.94
N LEU A 141 5.68 -0.70 -14.55
CA LEU A 141 6.48 -1.02 -15.74
C LEU A 141 6.03 -0.21 -16.97
N GLU A 142 4.73 0.01 -17.14
CA GLU A 142 4.17 0.86 -18.21
C GLU A 142 4.65 2.32 -18.08
N TYR A 143 4.72 2.86 -16.86
CA TYR A 143 5.32 4.18 -16.62
C TYR A 143 6.81 4.19 -16.99
N SER A 144 7.56 3.18 -16.56
CA SER A 144 9.01 3.04 -16.85
C SER A 144 9.30 3.00 -18.35
N SER A 145 8.39 2.41 -19.13
CA SER A 145 8.49 2.30 -20.57
C SER A 145 8.10 3.58 -21.31
N GLY A 146 7.69 4.64 -20.60
CA GLY A 146 7.19 5.89 -21.19
C GLY A 146 5.77 5.81 -21.76
N ASN A 147 5.05 4.71 -21.52
CA ASN A 147 3.70 4.50 -22.06
C ASN A 147 2.62 5.29 -21.31
N VAL A 148 2.92 5.74 -20.08
CA VAL A 148 1.98 6.49 -19.23
C VAL A 148 2.68 7.73 -18.68
N GLN A 149 2.02 8.88 -18.82
CA GLN A 149 2.47 10.16 -18.27
C GLN A 149 2.02 10.31 -16.82
N GLY A 150 2.92 10.77 -15.94
CA GLY A 150 2.61 11.12 -14.55
C GLY A 150 3.10 10.09 -13.51
N SER A 151 4.08 10.49 -12.71
CA SER A 151 4.71 9.63 -11.71
C SER A 151 3.82 9.27 -10.52
N ASP A 152 2.72 10.00 -10.26
CA ASP A 152 1.83 9.69 -9.14
C ASP A 152 1.10 8.36 -9.30
N SER A 153 0.75 7.98 -10.53
CA SER A 153 0.13 6.69 -10.82
C SER A 153 1.08 5.54 -10.53
N ALA A 154 2.35 5.66 -10.93
CA ALA A 154 3.38 4.67 -10.62
C ALA A 154 3.67 4.61 -9.10
N ARG A 155 3.79 5.77 -8.44
CA ARG A 155 3.98 5.85 -6.98
C ARG A 155 2.85 5.22 -6.19
N SER A 156 1.60 5.53 -6.54
CA SER A 156 0.42 4.93 -5.91
C SER A 156 0.34 3.42 -6.17
N SER A 157 0.77 2.96 -7.35
CA SER A 157 0.84 1.53 -7.67
C SER A 157 1.92 0.79 -6.86
N LEU A 158 3.08 1.41 -6.60
CA LEU A 158 4.07 0.86 -5.65
C LEU A 158 3.54 0.81 -4.22
N ASP A 159 2.82 1.85 -3.78
CA ASP A 159 2.20 1.87 -2.45
C ASP A 159 1.15 0.74 -2.31
N ILE A 160 0.32 0.53 -3.34
CA ILE A 160 -0.65 -0.56 -3.42
C ILE A 160 0.07 -1.92 -3.38
N ALA A 161 1.11 -2.11 -4.20
CA ALA A 161 1.87 -3.35 -4.25
C ALA A 161 2.45 -3.69 -2.87
N MET A 162 2.95 -2.69 -2.15
CA MET A 162 3.42 -2.84 -0.78
C MET A 162 2.30 -3.18 0.21
N ALA A 163 1.13 -2.56 0.11
CA ALA A 163 -0.02 -2.91 0.95
C ALA A 163 -0.48 -4.35 0.74
N ILE A 164 -0.49 -4.82 -0.52
CA ILE A 164 -0.78 -6.23 -0.83
C ILE A 164 0.28 -7.14 -0.23
N ALA A 165 1.57 -6.82 -0.37
CA ALA A 165 2.65 -7.63 0.19
C ALA A 165 2.57 -7.71 1.73
N LYS A 166 2.26 -6.60 2.40
CA LYS A 166 2.05 -6.50 3.86
C LYS A 166 0.85 -7.28 4.39
N SER A 167 -0.09 -7.65 3.53
CA SER A 167 -1.24 -8.44 3.94
C SER A 167 -0.87 -9.89 4.26
N TYR A 168 0.33 -10.35 3.87
CA TYR A 168 0.78 -11.74 3.96
C TYR A 168 -0.15 -12.76 3.27
N ALA A 169 -1.03 -12.27 2.38
CA ALA A 169 -1.87 -13.13 1.53
C ALA A 169 -1.05 -13.93 0.50
N LEU A 170 0.20 -13.55 0.27
CA LEU A 170 1.16 -14.25 -0.57
C LEU A 170 2.24 -14.85 0.33
N GLU A 171 2.59 -16.10 0.07
CA GLU A 171 3.64 -16.79 0.79
C GLU A 171 4.99 -16.12 0.56
N ARG A 172 5.84 -16.17 1.59
CA ARG A 172 7.25 -15.75 1.51
C ARG A 172 7.93 -16.43 0.32
N ASP A 173 8.80 -15.70 -0.37
CA ASP A 173 9.53 -16.20 -1.55
C ASP A 173 8.65 -16.64 -2.74
N SER A 174 7.35 -16.31 -2.72
CA SER A 174 6.47 -16.56 -3.88
C SER A 174 6.97 -15.85 -5.14
N SER A 175 6.66 -16.44 -6.30
CA SER A 175 7.07 -15.90 -7.61
C SER A 175 6.61 -14.45 -7.83
N GLU A 176 5.48 -14.09 -7.24
CA GLU A 176 4.88 -12.76 -7.20
C GLU A 176 5.70 -11.73 -6.42
N LEU A 177 6.18 -12.10 -5.23
CA LEU A 177 7.01 -11.22 -4.41
C LEU A 177 8.40 -11.07 -5.03
N LEU A 178 8.95 -12.14 -5.63
CA LEU A 178 10.20 -12.07 -6.40
C LEU A 178 10.05 -11.18 -7.64
N LEU A 179 8.89 -11.22 -8.33
CA LEU A 179 8.59 -10.30 -9.42
C LEU A 179 8.51 -8.86 -8.94
N PHE A 180 7.90 -8.61 -7.78
CA PHE A 180 7.86 -7.27 -7.18
C PHE A 180 9.28 -6.79 -6.87
N TYR A 181 10.11 -7.61 -6.21
CA TYR A 181 11.52 -7.30 -5.97
C TYR A 181 12.25 -6.89 -7.26
N LYS A 182 12.18 -7.71 -8.31
CA LYS A 182 12.79 -7.42 -9.62
C LYS A 182 12.25 -6.13 -10.26
N THR A 183 10.99 -5.81 -10.03
CA THR A 183 10.38 -4.55 -10.51
C THR A 183 10.97 -3.32 -9.82
N LEU A 184 11.45 -3.45 -8.58
CA LEU A 184 12.05 -2.32 -7.84
C LEU A 184 13.45 -1.97 -8.36
N LEU A 185 14.23 -2.95 -8.82
CA LEU A 185 15.66 -2.79 -9.09
C LEU A 185 16.00 -1.66 -10.08
N PRO A 186 15.35 -1.55 -11.27
CA PRO A 186 15.64 -0.47 -12.20
C PRO A 186 15.38 0.91 -11.60
N HIS A 187 14.40 1.02 -10.71
CA HIS A 187 14.05 2.28 -10.06
C HIS A 187 15.02 2.70 -8.96
N LEU A 188 15.85 1.80 -8.44
CA LEU A 188 16.91 2.17 -7.50
C LEU A 188 18.01 2.97 -8.22
N GLN A 189 18.24 2.65 -9.49
CA GLN A 189 19.31 3.21 -10.33
C GLN A 189 18.85 4.39 -11.20
N ASP A 190 17.57 4.76 -11.19
CA ASP A 190 17.04 5.86 -12.01
C ASP A 190 17.03 7.21 -11.25
N PRO A 191 17.96 8.14 -11.55
CA PRO A 191 17.97 9.46 -10.91
C PRO A 191 16.91 10.42 -11.47
N SER A 192 16.28 10.10 -12.61
CA SER A 192 15.39 11.02 -13.32
C SER A 192 14.10 11.30 -12.55
N ASP A 193 13.57 10.29 -11.86
CA ASP A 193 12.43 10.42 -10.95
C ASP A 193 12.82 10.04 -9.52
N THR A 194 13.38 11.01 -8.81
CA THR A 194 13.71 10.89 -7.38
C THR A 194 12.52 10.50 -6.50
N SER A 195 11.28 10.77 -6.93
CA SER A 195 10.08 10.43 -6.15
C SER A 195 9.76 8.94 -6.22
N ILE A 196 9.97 8.31 -7.39
CA ILE A 196 9.82 6.87 -7.59
C ILE A 196 11.02 6.13 -7.01
N GLN A 197 12.24 6.60 -7.24
CA GLN A 197 13.45 6.01 -6.64
C GLN A 197 13.35 5.96 -5.11
N LYS A 198 12.93 7.06 -4.48
CA LYS A 198 12.67 7.11 -3.05
C LYS A 198 11.64 6.09 -2.58
N LYS A 199 10.59 5.84 -3.38
CA LYS A 199 9.56 4.84 -3.08
C LYS A 199 10.09 3.41 -3.25
N ALA A 200 10.92 3.16 -4.26
CA ALA A 200 11.55 1.88 -4.48
C ALA A 200 12.47 1.49 -3.31
N TYR A 201 13.33 2.41 -2.84
CA TYR A 201 14.15 2.18 -1.64
C TYR A 201 13.31 1.90 -0.39
N LYS A 202 12.22 2.65 -0.18
CA LYS A 202 11.30 2.41 0.95
C LYS A 202 10.59 1.06 0.84
N ALA A 203 10.23 0.64 -0.36
CA ALA A 203 9.60 -0.65 -0.60
C ALA A 203 10.58 -1.79 -0.30
N LEU A 204 11.81 -1.69 -0.80
CA LEU A 204 12.87 -2.65 -0.54
C LEU A 204 13.21 -2.75 0.95
N ALA A 205 13.33 -1.62 1.66
CA ALA A 205 13.56 -1.62 3.11
C ALA A 205 12.44 -2.37 3.86
N GLN A 206 11.18 -2.18 3.45
CA GLN A 206 10.04 -2.91 4.03
C GLN A 206 10.04 -4.40 3.67
N PHE A 207 10.49 -4.77 2.47
CA PHE A 207 10.70 -6.16 2.08
C PHE A 207 11.65 -6.87 3.04
N LEU A 208 12.78 -6.23 3.34
CA LEU A 208 13.80 -6.75 4.25
C LEU A 208 13.29 -6.79 5.70
N GLN A 209 12.61 -5.73 6.15
CA GLN A 209 12.09 -5.63 7.51
C GLN A 209 11.01 -6.68 7.81
N LEU A 210 10.13 -6.95 6.84
CA LEU A 210 9.02 -7.89 6.95
C LEU A 210 9.39 -9.31 6.48
N GLU A 211 10.64 -9.52 6.05
CA GLU A 211 11.18 -10.80 5.58
C GLU A 211 10.31 -11.46 4.48
N LEU A 212 9.74 -10.63 3.61
CA LEU A 212 8.83 -11.05 2.52
C LEU A 212 9.54 -11.92 1.46
N VAL A 213 10.85 -11.71 1.32
CA VAL A 213 11.75 -12.53 0.52
C VAL A 213 13.01 -12.80 1.33
N SER A 214 13.61 -13.96 1.12
CA SER A 214 15.00 -14.23 1.48
C SER A 214 15.89 -13.18 0.82
N ILE A 215 16.93 -12.71 1.53
CA ILE A 215 17.84 -11.68 1.03
C ILE A 215 18.46 -12.20 -0.28
N PRO A 216 18.18 -11.56 -1.43
CA PRO A 216 18.71 -12.03 -2.70
C PRO A 216 20.23 -11.82 -2.77
N ASP A 217 20.95 -12.80 -3.30
CA ASP A 217 22.42 -12.74 -3.42
C ASP A 217 22.89 -11.54 -4.26
N ASP A 218 22.05 -11.10 -5.20
CA ASP A 218 22.34 -9.97 -6.10
C ASP A 218 22.02 -8.59 -5.49
N LEU A 219 21.36 -8.54 -4.33
CA LEU A 219 20.87 -7.28 -3.75
C LEU A 219 22.01 -6.30 -3.43
N VAL A 220 23.08 -6.81 -2.83
CA VAL A 220 24.23 -6.00 -2.43
C VAL A 220 24.87 -5.36 -3.67
N ALA A 221 25.07 -6.12 -4.74
CA ALA A 221 25.61 -5.61 -6.00
C ALA A 221 24.72 -4.51 -6.59
N HIS A 222 23.40 -4.71 -6.65
CA HIS A 222 22.47 -3.69 -7.15
C HIS A 222 22.50 -2.41 -6.31
N LEU A 223 22.63 -2.52 -4.99
CA LEU A 223 22.75 -1.35 -4.11
C LEU A 223 24.07 -0.63 -4.32
N GLU A 224 25.19 -1.34 -4.49
CA GLU A 224 26.48 -0.73 -4.80
C GLU A 224 26.43 0.02 -6.13
N GLU A 225 25.92 -0.59 -7.19
CA GLU A 225 25.76 0.04 -8.50
C GLU A 225 24.86 1.29 -8.45
N ALA A 226 23.83 1.28 -7.60
CA ALA A 226 22.91 2.40 -7.45
C ALA A 226 23.48 3.58 -6.64
N ALA A 227 24.68 3.47 -6.05
CA ALA A 227 25.26 4.50 -5.19
C ALA A 227 25.41 5.84 -5.92
N ASP A 228 26.01 5.82 -7.12
CA ASP A 228 26.32 7.02 -7.90
C ASP A 228 25.08 7.65 -8.56
N SER A 229 24.04 6.84 -8.81
CA SER A 229 22.78 7.28 -9.40
C SER A 229 21.72 7.67 -8.37
N THR A 230 22.07 7.74 -7.08
CA THR A 230 21.11 8.08 -6.03
C THR A 230 20.79 9.57 -6.04
N GLY A 231 19.55 9.91 -6.39
CA GLY A 231 19.07 11.29 -6.36
C GLY A 231 19.07 11.87 -4.95
N VAL A 232 19.29 13.18 -4.84
CA VAL A 232 19.41 13.91 -3.56
C VAL A 232 18.20 13.66 -2.64
N GLY A 233 16.99 13.61 -3.21
CA GLY A 233 15.74 13.34 -2.47
C GLY A 233 15.58 11.90 -1.97
N SER A 234 16.40 10.97 -2.45
CA SER A 234 16.36 9.53 -2.20
C SER A 234 17.41 9.06 -1.20
N LYS A 235 18.50 9.82 -0.99
CA LYS A 235 19.63 9.46 -0.09
C LYS A 235 19.19 8.95 1.28
N ALA A 236 18.27 9.65 1.95
CA ALA A 236 17.76 9.23 3.25
C ALA A 236 17.02 7.86 3.19
N SER A 237 16.22 7.61 2.14
CA SER A 237 15.56 6.32 1.97
C SER A 237 16.55 5.20 1.63
N ARG A 238 17.60 5.51 0.87
CA ARG A 238 18.69 4.58 0.56
C ARG A 238 19.43 4.17 1.83
N LEU A 239 19.86 5.14 2.64
CA LEU A 239 20.51 4.87 3.93
C LEU A 239 19.64 3.99 4.82
N PHE A 240 18.35 4.31 4.93
CA PHE A 240 17.42 3.48 5.69
C PHE A 240 17.37 2.04 5.16
N CYS A 241 17.37 1.84 3.85
CA CYS A 241 17.42 0.52 3.25
C CYS A 241 18.74 -0.22 3.56
N ILE A 242 19.88 0.46 3.45
CA ILE A 242 21.21 -0.10 3.77
C ILE A 242 21.29 -0.47 5.25
N GLN A 243 20.78 0.37 6.14
CA GLN A 243 20.74 0.08 7.58
C GLN A 243 19.97 -1.23 7.85
N ILE A 244 18.75 -1.36 7.33
CA ILE A 244 17.95 -2.58 7.50
C ILE A 244 18.67 -3.80 6.89
N LEU A 245 19.35 -3.64 5.76
CA LEU A 245 20.13 -4.71 5.15
C LEU A 245 21.30 -5.15 6.06
N LEU A 246 22.07 -4.19 6.57
CA LEU A 246 23.20 -4.47 7.47
C LEU A 246 22.77 -5.13 8.77
N GLU A 247 21.59 -4.78 9.31
CA GLU A 247 21.00 -5.44 10.48
C GLU A 247 20.63 -6.92 10.21
N LYS A 248 20.38 -7.28 8.94
CA LYS A 248 19.96 -8.63 8.54
C LYS A 248 21.09 -9.51 8.03
N LEU A 249 22.23 -8.94 7.64
CA LEU A 249 23.38 -9.68 7.15
C LEU A 249 24.31 -10.09 8.30
N LEU A 250 24.62 -11.39 8.39
CA LEU A 250 25.69 -11.89 9.25
C LEU A 250 27.05 -11.70 8.55
N VAL A 251 28.03 -11.22 9.33
CA VAL A 251 29.08 -10.26 8.92
C VAL A 251 30.22 -10.84 8.06
N GLU A 252 30.34 -12.15 7.87
CA GLU A 252 31.58 -12.72 7.33
C GLU A 252 31.71 -12.69 5.80
N SER A 253 30.62 -12.86 5.04
CA SER A 253 30.68 -12.95 3.57
C SER A 253 30.64 -11.61 2.84
N LEU A 254 30.42 -10.49 3.55
CA LEU A 254 30.12 -9.19 2.94
C LEU A 254 31.01 -8.05 3.43
N TYR A 255 32.17 -8.36 4.02
CA TYR A 255 33.08 -7.38 4.60
C TYR A 255 33.42 -6.20 3.67
N GLU A 256 33.74 -6.48 2.40
CA GLU A 256 34.09 -5.42 1.43
C GLU A 256 32.89 -4.48 1.15
N SER A 257 31.72 -5.05 0.92
CA SER A 257 30.49 -4.29 0.71
C SER A 257 30.07 -3.51 1.95
N THR A 258 30.25 -4.08 3.14
CA THR A 258 30.05 -3.40 4.41
C THR A 258 30.98 -2.19 4.54
N CYS A 259 32.25 -2.29 4.15
CA CYS A 259 33.17 -1.14 4.14
C CYS A 259 32.70 -0.03 3.20
N ARG A 260 32.19 -0.36 2.00
CA ARG A 260 31.63 0.63 1.05
C ARG A 260 30.41 1.34 1.63
N PHE A 261 29.48 0.59 2.23
CA PHE A 261 28.30 1.18 2.87
C PHE A 261 28.68 2.06 4.07
N ILE A 262 29.65 1.66 4.90
CA ILE A 262 30.14 2.49 6.01
C ILE A 262 30.75 3.79 5.47
N ALA A 263 31.56 3.73 4.40
CA ALA A 263 32.12 4.93 3.78
C ALA A 263 31.00 5.86 3.26
N GLU A 264 29.97 5.31 2.62
CA GLU A 264 28.79 6.06 2.17
C GLU A 264 28.07 6.75 3.34
N ILE A 265 27.81 6.01 4.43
CA ILE A 265 27.19 6.54 5.67
C ILE A 265 28.01 7.70 6.24
N ILE A 266 29.33 7.56 6.34
CA ILE A 266 30.23 8.61 6.83
C ILE A 266 30.14 9.85 5.95
N LEU A 267 30.12 9.70 4.62
CA LEU A 267 29.94 10.83 3.70
C LEU A 267 28.60 11.53 3.92
N TYR A 268 27.52 10.75 4.10
CA TYR A 268 26.17 11.29 4.26
C TYR A 268 25.91 11.89 5.65
N SER A 269 26.72 11.60 6.67
CA SER A 269 26.69 12.28 7.98
C SER A 269 26.93 13.80 7.86
N ARG A 270 27.54 14.24 6.75
CA ARG A 270 27.82 15.65 6.42
C ARG A 270 26.95 16.20 5.28
N ASP A 271 25.91 15.47 4.86
CA ASP A 271 25.04 15.89 3.76
C ASP A 271 24.27 17.18 4.12
N ALA A 272 23.88 17.98 3.11
CA ALA A 272 23.11 19.21 3.32
C ALA A 272 21.72 18.95 3.94
N SER A 273 21.11 17.80 3.63
CA SER A 273 19.79 17.40 4.13
C SER A 273 19.86 16.89 5.57
N MET A 274 19.14 17.56 6.48
CA MET A 274 19.01 17.12 7.88
C MET A 274 18.47 15.69 7.97
N LYS A 275 17.45 15.34 7.18
CA LYS A 275 16.88 13.98 7.16
C LYS A 275 17.90 12.92 6.75
N THR A 276 18.81 13.26 5.85
CA THR A 276 19.87 12.35 5.40
C THR A 276 20.89 12.15 6.52
N ARG A 277 21.33 13.24 7.17
CA ARG A 277 22.23 13.17 8.33
C ARG A 277 21.63 12.37 9.49
N ASP A 278 20.34 12.55 9.79
CA ASP A 278 19.66 11.84 10.88
C ASP A 278 19.62 10.32 10.65
N HIS A 279 19.53 9.86 9.40
CA HIS A 279 19.61 8.43 9.07
C HIS A 279 21.05 7.92 9.10
N ALA A 280 22.02 8.74 8.70
CA ALA A 280 23.44 8.35 8.74
C ALA A 280 23.99 8.20 10.17
N ASN A 281 23.39 8.90 11.15
CA ASN A 281 23.83 8.88 12.54
C ASN A 281 23.10 7.85 13.42
N LYS A 282 22.20 7.04 12.85
CA LYS A 282 21.49 5.95 13.54
C LYS A 282 22.22 4.64 13.35
#